data_AF-A0A0B1TW59-F1
#
_entry.id   AF-A0A0B1TW59-F1
#
_cell.length_a   1.000
_cell.length_b   1.000
_cell.length_c   1.000
_cell.angle_alpha   90.00
_cell.angle_beta   90.00
_cell.angle_gamma   90.00
#
_symmetry.space_group_name_H-M   'P 1'
#
loop_
_entity.id
_entity.type
_entity.pdbx_description
1 polymer ?
#
loop_
_entity_poly.entity_id
_entity_poly.type
_entity_poly.pdbx_seq_one_letter_code
_entity_poly.pdbx_strand_id
1 'polypeptide(L)'
;MISLIMEAFVDLLVSEDWLTEETKEFAKQKVRTMKQKIGYPDYLNDSKSVDHEYRLFQVKVVVYEGGYYKTKFQFYEQYQRDVLERIAQPVDRER
;
A
#
# COMPACT_ATOMS: atom_id res chain seq x y z
N MET A 1 18.41 5.28 -9.58
CA MET A 1 18.96 4.06 -8.95
C MET A 1 17.99 2.89 -9.07
N ILE A 2 16.77 2.96 -8.51
CA ILE A 2 15.79 1.85 -8.59
C ILE A 2 15.44 1.50 -10.05
N SER A 3 15.19 2.50 -10.90
CA SER A 3 14.92 2.25 -12.33
C SER A 3 16.07 1.54 -13.05
N LEU A 4 17.33 1.88 -12.72
CA LEU A 4 18.51 1.21 -13.28
C LEU A 4 18.58 -0.28 -12.88
N ILE A 5 18.20 -0.60 -11.64
CA ILE A 5 18.14 -2.00 -11.17
C ILE A 5 17.01 -2.75 -11.90
N MET A 6 15.86 -2.11 -12.09
CA MET A 6 14.74 -2.71 -12.82
C MET A 6 15.09 -2.97 -14.30
N GLU A 7 15.81 -2.05 -14.94
CA GLU A 7 16.33 -2.21 -16.30
C GLU A 7 17.36 -3.35 -16.37
N ALA A 8 18.35 -3.35 -15.47
CA ALA A 8 19.34 -4.43 -15.42
C ALA A 8 18.71 -5.82 -15.18
N PHE A 9 17.63 -5.88 -14.40
CA PHE A 9 16.87 -7.12 -14.20
C PHE A 9 16.15 -7.58 -15.48
N VAL A 10 15.64 -6.64 -16.28
CA VAL A 10 15.06 -6.95 -17.61
C VAL A 10 16.13 -7.47 -18.55
N ASP A 11 17.33 -6.88 -18.56
CA ASP A 11 18.44 -7.33 -19.39
C ASP A 11 18.88 -8.75 -19.01
N LEU A 12 18.94 -9.04 -17.70
CA LEU A 12 19.19 -10.39 -17.20
C LEU A 12 18.13 -11.38 -17.71
N LEU A 13 16.84 -11.06 -17.58
CA LEU A 13 15.74 -11.91 -18.06
C LEU A 13 15.81 -12.23 -19.56
N VAL A 14 16.32 -11.31 -20.37
CA VAL A 14 16.50 -11.54 -21.81
C VAL A 14 17.61 -12.55 -22.07
N SER A 15 18.68 -12.51 -21.28
CA SER A 15 19.85 -13.39 -21.41
C SER A 15 19.64 -14.83 -20.92
N GLU A 16 18.53 -15.12 -20.24
CA GLU A 16 18.25 -16.45 -19.70
C GLU A 16 17.76 -17.43 -20.76
N ASP A 17 18.36 -18.63 -20.83
CA ASP A 17 18.03 -19.66 -21.83
C ASP A 17 16.94 -20.64 -21.38
N TRP A 18 16.60 -20.67 -20.09
CA TRP A 18 15.63 -21.62 -19.52
C TRP A 18 14.17 -21.15 -19.62
N LEU A 19 13.94 -19.89 -19.99
CA LEU A 19 12.62 -19.30 -20.15
C LEU A 19 12.19 -19.29 -21.62
N THR A 20 10.92 -19.60 -21.87
CA THR A 20 10.31 -19.38 -23.18
C THR A 20 10.15 -17.88 -23.45
N GLU A 21 10.17 -17.51 -24.72
CA GLU A 21 9.99 -16.10 -25.14
C GLU A 21 8.67 -15.49 -24.66
N GLU A 22 7.58 -16.28 -24.63
CA GLU A 22 6.29 -15.85 -24.07
C GLU A 22 6.41 -15.47 -22.59
N THR A 23 7.11 -16.31 -21.80
CA THR A 23 7.30 -16.06 -20.37
C THR A 23 8.19 -14.84 -20.13
N LYS A 24 9.22 -14.64 -20.97
CA LYS A 24 10.10 -13.46 -20.90
C LYS A 24 9.31 -12.18 -21.18
N GLU A 25 8.44 -12.18 -22.18
CA GLU A 25 7.64 -10.99 -22.50
C GLU A 25 6.66 -10.62 -21.38
N PHE A 26 6.00 -11.63 -20.79
CA PHE A 26 5.14 -11.40 -19.63
C PHE A 26 5.94 -10.89 -18.40
N ALA A 27 7.14 -11.43 -18.17
CA ALA A 27 8.02 -10.95 -17.11
C ALA A 27 8.44 -9.49 -17.31
N LYS A 28 8.80 -9.10 -18.53
CA LYS A 28 9.09 -7.69 -18.89
C LYS A 28 7.90 -6.79 -18.63
N GLN A 29 6.70 -7.20 -19.05
CA GLN A 29 5.47 -6.44 -18.82
C GLN A 29 5.21 -6.25 -17.31
N LYS A 30 5.43 -7.29 -16.51
CA LYS A 30 5.31 -7.22 -15.06
C LYS A 30 6.28 -6.19 -14.48
N VAL A 31 7.56 -6.23 -14.86
CA VAL A 31 8.57 -5.27 -14.37
C VAL A 31 8.19 -3.84 -14.76
N ARG A 32 7.79 -3.61 -16.02
CA ARG A 32 7.37 -2.29 -16.51
C ARG A 32 6.14 -1.72 -15.80
N THR A 33 5.29 -2.57 -15.22
CA THR A 33 4.06 -2.15 -14.53
C THR A 33 4.21 -2.09 -13.01
N MET A 34 5.37 -2.43 -12.45
CA MET A 34 5.64 -2.31 -11.02
C MET A 34 5.61 -0.83 -10.60
N LYS A 35 4.78 -0.51 -9.60
CA LYS A 35 4.75 0.80 -8.97
C LYS A 35 5.84 0.90 -7.92
N GLN A 36 6.58 2.02 -7.92
CA GLN A 36 7.60 2.32 -6.93
C GLN A 36 6.98 3.17 -5.82
N LYS A 37 7.00 2.69 -4.57
CA LYS A 37 6.64 3.46 -3.37
C LYS A 37 7.92 3.68 -2.56
N ILE A 38 8.40 4.91 -2.47
CA ILE A 38 9.72 5.24 -1.90
C ILE A 38 9.54 6.18 -0.71
N GLY A 39 10.16 5.86 0.43
CA GLY A 39 10.07 6.68 1.63
C GLY A 39 8.73 6.51 2.32
N TYR A 40 7.85 7.50 2.17
CA TYR A 40 6.53 7.52 2.79
C TYR A 40 5.49 8.08 1.81
N PRO A 41 4.19 7.78 2.01
CA PRO A 41 3.12 8.26 1.13
C PRO A 41 3.03 9.80 1.10
N ASP A 42 2.83 10.35 -0.10
CA ASP A 42 2.77 11.82 -0.29
C ASP A 42 1.64 12.49 0.50
N TYR A 43 0.55 11.77 0.77
CA TYR A 43 -0.58 12.32 1.54
C TYR A 43 -0.18 12.73 2.96
N LEU A 44 0.92 12.19 3.51
CA LEU A 44 1.43 12.58 4.82
C LEU A 44 2.02 14.00 4.83
N ASN A 45 2.33 14.57 3.67
CA ASN A 45 2.80 15.95 3.54
C ASN A 45 1.66 16.98 3.61
N ASP A 46 0.40 16.56 3.45
CA ASP A 46 -0.78 17.43 3.57
C ASP A 46 -1.59 17.07 4.82
N SER A 47 -1.61 17.98 5.79
CA SER A 47 -2.39 17.84 7.02
C SER A 47 -3.87 17.54 6.74
N LYS A 48 -4.46 18.11 5.68
CA LYS A 48 -5.87 17.88 5.35
C LYS A 48 -6.10 16.46 4.83
N SER A 49 -5.17 15.93 4.04
CA SER A 49 -5.21 14.53 3.60
C SER A 49 -5.07 13.58 4.78
N VAL A 50 -4.17 13.87 5.72
CA VAL A 50 -4.03 13.08 6.96
C VAL A 50 -5.33 13.11 7.78
N ASP A 51 -5.92 14.28 8.01
CA ASP A 51 -7.19 14.40 8.73
C ASP A 51 -8.33 13.65 8.03
N HIS A 52 -8.34 13.66 6.69
CA HIS A 52 -9.32 12.90 5.93
C HIS A 52 -9.15 11.39 6.10
N GLU A 53 -7.91 10.89 6.01
CA GLU A 53 -7.56 9.48 6.17
C GLU A 53 -7.96 8.94 7.56
N TYR A 54 -7.70 9.72 8.61
CA TYR A 54 -8.01 9.33 9.99
C TYR A 54 -9.37 9.80 10.50
N ARG A 55 -10.21 10.41 9.64
CA ARG A 55 -11.52 10.96 10.02
C ARG A 55 -12.42 9.95 10.72
N LEU A 56 -12.46 8.71 10.21
CA LEU A 56 -13.30 7.67 10.81
C LEU A 56 -12.86 7.32 12.23
N PHE A 57 -11.56 7.33 12.50
CA PHE A 57 -11.04 7.15 13.85
C PHE A 57 -11.34 8.36 14.74
N GLN A 58 -11.19 9.58 14.24
CA GLN A 58 -11.53 10.80 14.99
C GLN A 58 -13.01 10.85 15.40
N VAL A 59 -13.92 10.42 14.53
CA VAL A 59 -15.37 10.48 14.77
C VAL A 59 -15.87 9.30 15.63
N LYS A 60 -15.31 8.10 15.45
CA LYS A 60 -15.85 6.86 16.03
C LYS A 60 -15.08 6.36 17.26
N VAL A 61 -13.87 6.86 17.54
CA VAL A 61 -13.05 6.43 18.69
C VAL A 61 -12.99 7.53 19.74
N VAL A 62 -13.14 7.16 21.01
CA VAL A 62 -13.01 8.07 22.15
C VAL A 62 -11.70 7.76 22.87
N VAL A 63 -10.82 8.75 22.93
CA VAL A 63 -9.56 8.60 23.69
C VAL A 63 -9.84 8.87 25.16
N TYR A 64 -9.64 7.87 26.01
CA TYR A 64 -9.81 7.98 27.46
C TYR A 64 -8.47 8.22 28.14
N GLU A 65 -8.32 9.35 28.82
CA GLU A 65 -7.15 9.64 29.65
C GLU A 65 -7.02 8.60 30.77
N GLY A 66 -5.83 8.00 30.94
CA GLY A 66 -5.60 6.87 31.86
C GLY A 66 -6.27 5.54 31.46
N GLY A 67 -7.07 5.51 30.40
CA GLY A 67 -7.83 4.36 29.92
C GLY A 67 -7.22 3.67 28.71
N TYR A 68 -5.93 3.33 28.77
CA TYR A 68 -5.17 2.76 27.64
C TYR A 68 -5.87 1.54 27.01
N TYR A 69 -6.24 0.54 27.82
CA TYR A 69 -6.86 -0.68 27.29
C TYR A 69 -8.21 -0.40 26.63
N LYS A 70 -9.04 0.44 27.24
CA LYS A 70 -10.35 0.81 26.70
C LYS A 70 -10.20 1.53 25.35
N THR A 71 -9.29 2.50 25.29
CA THR A 71 -8.95 3.23 24.06
C THR A 71 -8.43 2.27 22.98
N LYS A 72 -7.50 1.39 23.34
CA LYS A 72 -6.91 0.39 22.44
C LYS A 72 -7.95 -0.56 21.84
N PHE A 73 -8.89 -1.08 22.64
CA PHE A 73 -9.94 -1.95 22.13
C PHE A 73 -10.90 -1.23 21.17
N GLN A 74 -11.17 0.06 21.39
CA GLN A 74 -11.95 0.85 20.43
C GLN A 74 -11.23 1.04 19.09
N PHE A 75 -9.91 1.29 19.11
CA PHE A 75 -9.11 1.32 17.89
C PHE A 75 -9.18 -0.01 17.14
N TYR A 76 -9.10 -1.14 17.85
CA TYR A 76 -9.23 -2.46 17.23
C TYR A 76 -10.60 -2.68 16.62
N GLU A 77 -11.69 -2.35 17.33
CA GLU A 77 -13.04 -2.48 16.78
C GLU A 77 -13.19 -1.63 15.51
N GLN A 78 -12.75 -0.37 15.55
CA GLN A 78 -12.86 0.54 14.43
C GLN A 78 -12.03 0.09 13.22
N TYR A 79 -10.82 -0.43 13.45
CA TYR A 79 -9.99 -1.01 12.41
C TYR A 79 -10.65 -2.21 11.74
N GLN A 80 -11.25 -3.13 12.52
CA GLN A 80 -11.96 -4.28 11.95
C GLN A 80 -13.16 -3.83 11.11
N ARG A 81 -13.92 -2.83 11.56
CA ARG A 81 -15.05 -2.28 10.78
C ARG A 81 -14.59 -1.71 9.44
N ASP A 82 -13.52 -0.91 9.43
CA ASP A 82 -12.94 -0.34 8.21
C ASP A 82 -12.45 -1.43 7.25
N VAL A 83 -11.76 -2.47 7.74
CA VAL A 83 -11.35 -3.61 6.90
C VAL A 83 -12.55 -4.34 6.29
N LEU A 84 -13.61 -4.58 7.06
CA LEU A 84 -14.82 -5.26 6.58
C LEU A 84 -15.59 -4.41 5.55
N GLU A 85 -15.66 -3.09 5.75
CA GLU A 85 -16.30 -2.16 4.79
C GLU A 85 -15.57 -2.16 3.43
N ARG A 86 -14.24 -2.33 3.42
CA ARG A 86 -13.44 -2.38 2.19
C ARG A 86 -13.63 -3.64 1.34
N ILE A 87 -14.21 -4.72 1.88
CA ILE A 87 -14.46 -5.95 1.11
C ILE A 87 -15.37 -5.67 -0.09
N ALA A 88 -16.30 -4.72 0.04
CA ALA A 88 -17.21 -4.32 -1.04
C ALA A 88 -16.62 -3.27 -1.99
N GLN A 89 -15.40 -2.78 -1.73
CA GLN A 89 -14.76 -1.69 -2.46
C GLN A 89 -13.62 -2.22 -3.35
N PRO A 90 -13.30 -1.56 -4.47
CA PRO A 90 -12.12 -1.89 -5.25
C PRO A 90 -10.84 -1.65 -4.44
N VAL A 91 -9.80 -2.43 -4.74
CA VAL A 91 -8.49 -2.27 -4.08
C VAL A 91 -7.90 -0.91 -4.43
N ASP A 92 -7.73 -0.08 -3.40
CA ASP A 92 -6.96 1.15 -3.48
C ASP A 92 -5.47 0.80 -3.55
N ARG A 93 -4.82 1.15 -4.66
CA ARG A 93 -3.39 0.90 -4.89
C ARG A 93 -2.51 2.09 -4.49
N GLU A 94 -3.10 3.26 -4.26
CA GLU A 94 -2.39 4.50 -3.93
C GLU A 94 -2.27 4.71 -2.42
N ARG A 95 -3.16 4.09 -1.64
CA ARG A 95 -3.06 4.03 -0.17
C ARG A 95 -1.80 3.33 0.34
#